data_AF-A0A1J4MZY0-F1
#
_entry.id   AF-A0A1J4MZY0-F1
#
_cell.length_a   1.000
_cell.length_b   1.000
_cell.length_c   1.000
_cell.angle_alpha   90.00
_cell.angle_beta   90.00
_cell.angle_gamma   90.00
#
_symmetry.space_group_name_H-M   'P 1'
#
loop_
_entity.id
_entity.type
_entity.pdbx_description
1 polymer ?
#
loop_
_entity_poly.entity_id
_entity_poly.type
_entity_poly.pdbx_seq_one_letter_code
_entity_poly.pdbx_strand_id
1 'polypeptide(L)'
;MTSRKHVCHIVPPYLMQRLDPGRLDQDNGFRAAREEHLARVLAQVPAPEAGGTAAEVGDWTVYTAGNGTDLPGEKVRAAGEPESGDESVDEAATGITGSLALFEEVYGRDSYDGRGAEVVMTVHYDRDYANAFWDGTQLVFGDGDGKIFQRFTKAVDVIGHELSHAVTEHTAGLVYQGQPGALNESMSDVFGSCLKQRLLGQSAEEADWIIGQGLFTESVQGVGLRNMLEPGTAYDDPELGKDPQPAHMDDIYDGTDDNGGVHINSGIPNRAFALAAKAIGGSSWDGAGKIWYAALTGSAVTTDTDFAGFAAATIAAAGEHAEAVTTAWSEVGVTPASEAPATDGEAPTVVRVRRSGGFLGRTKEGVAELAPSAAGVATVRNLLAGGGAPSKPKGADRYIYEFEVDGRSVVVHEGDLTPDLHALADELLEK
;
A
#
# COMPACT_ATOMS: atom_id res chain seq x y z
N MET A 1 -15.19 18.21 14.56
CA MET A 1 -15.15 18.24 13.08
C MET A 1 -15.02 16.79 12.65
N THR A 2 -16.00 16.30 11.89
CA THR A 2 -16.21 14.89 11.56
C THR A 2 -15.19 14.41 10.53
N SER A 3 -14.32 13.45 10.88
CA SER A 3 -13.46 12.80 9.89
C SER A 3 -14.33 11.98 8.93
N ARG A 4 -14.04 12.09 7.64
CA ARG A 4 -14.73 11.40 6.55
C ARG A 4 -14.04 10.06 6.30
N LYS A 5 -14.85 9.11 5.79
CA LYS A 5 -14.71 7.66 5.96
C LYS A 5 -14.57 6.93 4.63
N HIS A 6 -13.57 6.06 4.46
CA HIS A 6 -13.11 5.67 3.11
C HIS A 6 -12.82 4.17 2.86
N VAL A 7 -13.46 3.62 1.81
CA VAL A 7 -13.19 2.37 1.05
C VAL A 7 -12.76 2.77 -0.34
N CYS A 8 -11.79 2.04 -0.89
CA CYS A 8 -11.31 2.23 -2.26
C CYS A 8 -12.17 1.45 -3.24
N HIS A 9 -12.49 2.04 -4.38
CA HIS A 9 -13.32 1.44 -5.43
C HIS A 9 -12.64 1.69 -6.77
N ILE A 10 -12.48 0.69 -7.63
CA ILE A 10 -11.79 0.89 -8.92
C ILE A 10 -12.49 1.94 -9.81
N VAL A 11 -13.83 1.98 -9.80
CA VAL A 11 -14.61 2.99 -10.53
C VAL A 11 -14.79 4.22 -9.64
N PRO A 12 -14.27 5.38 -10.08
CA PRO A 12 -14.23 6.56 -9.24
C PRO A 12 -15.62 7.20 -9.06
N PRO A 13 -15.85 7.89 -7.93
CA PRO A 13 -17.13 8.55 -7.63
C PRO A 13 -17.65 9.48 -8.73
N TYR A 14 -16.76 10.21 -9.41
CA TYR A 14 -17.16 11.15 -10.47
C TYR A 14 -17.74 10.43 -11.69
N LEU A 15 -17.26 9.22 -11.98
CA LEU A 15 -17.76 8.42 -13.10
C LEU A 15 -19.09 7.78 -12.71
N MET A 16 -19.20 7.23 -11.50
CA MET A 16 -20.46 6.72 -10.95
C MET A 16 -21.54 7.82 -10.86
N GLN A 17 -21.19 9.03 -10.45
CA GLN A 17 -22.13 10.16 -10.42
C GLN A 17 -22.69 10.51 -11.80
N ARG A 18 -21.92 10.26 -12.86
CA ARG A 18 -22.36 10.52 -14.23
C ARG A 18 -23.23 9.40 -14.78
N LEU A 19 -22.93 8.15 -14.41
CA LEU A 19 -23.55 6.95 -14.96
C LEU A 19 -24.79 6.49 -14.17
N ASP A 20 -24.65 6.41 -12.84
CA ASP A 20 -25.71 5.95 -11.95
C ASP A 20 -25.60 6.63 -10.56
N PRO A 21 -26.14 7.87 -10.43
CA PRO A 21 -26.14 8.59 -9.16
C PRO A 21 -26.77 7.82 -7.99
N GLY A 22 -27.68 6.88 -8.27
CA GLY A 22 -28.36 6.09 -7.23
C GLY A 22 -27.48 5.04 -6.58
N ARG A 23 -26.49 4.51 -7.31
CA ARG A 23 -25.51 3.53 -6.78
C ARG A 23 -24.37 4.15 -5.99
N LEU A 24 -24.09 5.44 -6.20
CA LEU A 24 -23.07 6.16 -5.42
C LEU A 24 -23.32 6.08 -3.91
N ASP A 25 -24.58 6.03 -3.47
CA ASP A 25 -24.94 5.89 -2.06
C ASP A 25 -24.62 4.50 -1.48
N GLN A 26 -24.72 3.45 -2.30
CA GLN A 26 -24.33 2.08 -1.93
C GLN A 26 -22.81 1.99 -1.74
N ASP A 27 -22.04 2.56 -2.68
CA ASP A 27 -20.57 2.63 -2.60
C ASP A 27 -20.11 3.41 -1.36
N ASN A 28 -20.80 4.51 -1.05
CA ASN A 28 -20.58 5.30 0.17
C ASN A 28 -20.85 4.50 1.46
N GLY A 29 -21.76 3.52 1.43
CA GLY A 29 -22.03 2.62 2.54
C GLY A 29 -20.84 1.74 2.88
N PHE A 30 -20.22 1.13 1.87
CA PHE A 30 -18.98 0.36 2.05
C PHE A 30 -17.87 1.23 2.61
N ARG A 31 -17.73 2.46 2.11
CA ARG A 31 -16.73 3.45 2.58
C ARG A 31 -16.70 3.66 4.09
N ALA A 32 -17.84 3.56 4.76
CA ALA A 32 -17.92 3.73 6.21
C ALA A 32 -17.40 2.53 7.02
N ALA A 33 -17.46 1.30 6.49
CA ALA A 33 -17.16 0.08 7.25
C ALA A 33 -15.64 -0.18 7.41
N ARG A 34 -14.84 0.18 6.41
CA ARG A 34 -13.39 -0.09 6.40
C ARG A 34 -12.58 0.76 7.37
N GLU A 35 -12.94 2.01 7.65
CA GLU A 35 -12.19 2.81 8.63
C GLU A 35 -12.12 2.15 10.01
N GLU A 36 -13.22 1.53 10.42
CA GLU A 36 -13.26 0.80 11.69
C GLU A 36 -12.30 -0.39 11.64
N HIS A 37 -12.08 -0.98 10.47
CA HIS A 37 -11.08 -2.02 10.24
C HIS A 37 -9.65 -1.45 10.22
N LEU A 38 -9.36 -0.42 9.42
CA LEU A 38 -8.04 0.21 9.32
C LEU A 38 -7.52 0.69 10.69
N ALA A 39 -8.38 1.32 11.49
CA ALA A 39 -8.02 1.74 12.86
C ALA A 39 -7.66 0.55 13.77
N ARG A 40 -8.26 -0.63 13.55
CA ARG A 40 -7.92 -1.88 14.25
C ARG A 40 -6.62 -2.49 13.72
N VAL A 41 -6.40 -2.47 12.41
CA VAL A 41 -5.17 -3.00 11.77
C VAL A 41 -3.96 -2.18 12.18
N LEU A 42 -4.00 -0.86 12.06
CA LEU A 42 -2.89 0.04 12.43
C LEU A 42 -2.52 -0.05 13.92
N ALA A 43 -3.46 -0.45 14.79
CA ALA A 43 -3.20 -0.72 16.20
C ALA A 43 -2.53 -2.07 16.47
N GLN A 44 -2.39 -2.93 15.45
CA GLN A 44 -1.97 -4.32 15.56
C GLN A 44 -0.78 -4.70 14.67
N VAL A 45 -0.21 -3.79 13.87
CA VAL A 45 0.94 -4.08 12.98
C VAL A 45 2.24 -4.21 13.78
N PRO A 46 2.85 -5.40 13.91
CA PRO A 46 4.21 -5.56 14.40
C PRO A 46 5.18 -5.67 13.20
N ALA A 47 6.48 -5.54 13.48
CA ALA A 47 7.54 -5.66 12.47
C ALA A 47 7.51 -7.03 11.73
N PRO A 48 7.97 -7.09 10.46
CA PRO A 48 7.98 -8.32 9.69
C PRO A 48 8.98 -9.34 10.28
N GLU A 49 8.55 -10.58 10.44
CA GLU A 49 9.46 -11.71 10.75
C GLU A 49 10.00 -12.29 9.45
N ALA A 50 11.32 -12.45 9.35
CA ALA A 50 11.96 -13.11 8.22
C ALA A 50 12.04 -14.62 8.48
N GLY A 51 11.28 -15.41 7.71
CA GLY A 51 11.48 -16.85 7.64
C GLY A 51 10.27 -17.63 7.12
N GLY A 52 10.32 -17.99 5.83
CA GLY A 52 9.40 -18.96 5.24
C GLY A 52 10.11 -19.80 4.17
N THR A 53 10.09 -21.11 4.34
CA THR A 53 10.40 -22.08 3.27
C THR A 53 9.32 -22.01 2.20
N ALA A 54 9.67 -22.26 0.92
CA ALA A 54 8.74 -22.27 -0.21
C ALA A 54 7.38 -22.91 0.16
N ALA A 55 6.36 -22.07 0.29
CA ALA A 55 5.01 -22.47 0.64
C ALA A 55 4.21 -22.74 -0.65
N GLU A 56 3.12 -23.49 -0.53
CA GLU A 56 2.09 -23.51 -1.57
C GLU A 56 1.60 -22.08 -1.76
N VAL A 57 1.36 -21.66 -3.02
CA VAL A 57 0.88 -20.31 -3.37
C VAL A 57 -0.27 -19.93 -2.42
N GLY A 58 -0.17 -18.75 -1.79
CA GLY A 58 -0.99 -18.36 -0.64
C GLY A 58 -2.48 -18.71 -0.73
N ASP A 59 -3.07 -19.03 0.43
CA ASP A 59 -4.44 -19.54 0.53
C ASP A 59 -5.48 -18.50 0.07
N TRP A 60 -6.42 -18.94 -0.77
CA TRP A 60 -7.49 -18.09 -1.27
C TRP A 60 -8.78 -18.88 -1.47
N THR A 61 -9.91 -18.20 -1.28
CA THR A 61 -11.25 -18.73 -1.51
C THR A 61 -12.12 -17.73 -2.28
N VAL A 62 -12.74 -18.19 -3.36
CA VAL A 62 -13.75 -17.46 -4.13
C VAL A 62 -15.15 -17.89 -3.69
N TYR A 63 -15.99 -16.90 -3.42
CA TYR A 63 -17.41 -17.01 -3.13
C TYR A 63 -18.24 -16.33 -4.23
N THR A 64 -19.52 -16.69 -4.32
CA THR A 64 -20.52 -15.99 -5.13
C THR A 64 -21.58 -15.37 -4.24
N ALA A 65 -21.94 -14.12 -4.52
CA ALA A 65 -23.11 -13.48 -3.92
C ALA A 65 -24.42 -13.82 -4.68
N GLY A 66 -24.35 -14.53 -5.81
CA GLY A 66 -25.54 -14.94 -6.59
C GLY A 66 -26.41 -13.76 -7.05
N ASN A 67 -25.79 -12.62 -7.36
CA ASN A 67 -26.43 -11.32 -7.63
C ASN A 67 -27.27 -10.78 -6.46
N GLY A 68 -26.99 -11.22 -5.23
CA GLY A 68 -27.38 -10.58 -3.99
C GLY A 68 -26.26 -9.68 -3.45
N THR A 69 -26.46 -9.13 -2.26
CA THR A 69 -25.49 -8.25 -1.59
C THR A 69 -24.93 -8.80 -0.29
N ASP A 70 -25.29 -10.05 0.07
CA ASP A 70 -24.78 -10.71 1.26
C ASP A 70 -23.34 -11.21 1.01
N LEU A 71 -22.43 -10.84 1.91
CA LEU A 71 -20.99 -11.19 1.82
C LEU A 71 -20.59 -12.17 2.95
N PRO A 72 -19.66 -13.12 2.71
CA PRO A 72 -19.02 -13.40 1.42
C PRO A 72 -19.92 -14.19 0.45
N GLY A 73 -21.06 -14.72 0.90
CA GLY A 73 -21.96 -15.52 0.07
C GLY A 73 -21.66 -17.02 0.11
N GLU A 74 -21.87 -17.73 -1.00
CA GLU A 74 -21.65 -19.18 -1.12
C GLU A 74 -20.25 -19.49 -1.66
N LYS A 75 -19.49 -20.37 -1.01
CA LYS A 75 -18.16 -20.79 -1.50
C LYS A 75 -18.33 -21.54 -2.83
N VAL A 76 -17.58 -21.13 -3.85
CA VAL A 76 -17.62 -21.74 -5.19
C VAL A 76 -16.28 -22.32 -5.64
N ARG A 77 -15.15 -21.82 -5.12
CA ARG A 77 -13.81 -22.33 -5.46
C ARG A 77 -12.78 -21.97 -4.40
N ALA A 78 -11.78 -22.82 -4.18
CA ALA A 78 -10.60 -22.51 -3.39
C ALA A 78 -9.30 -22.89 -4.11
N ALA A 79 -8.17 -22.45 -3.56
CA ALA A 79 -6.84 -22.81 -4.04
C ALA A 79 -6.68 -24.33 -4.21
N GLY A 80 -6.11 -24.74 -5.34
CA GLY A 80 -5.91 -26.15 -5.70
C GLY A 80 -7.14 -26.88 -6.27
N GLU A 81 -8.34 -26.28 -6.23
CA GLU A 81 -9.53 -26.84 -6.86
C GLU A 81 -9.56 -26.57 -8.38
N PRO A 82 -10.12 -27.50 -9.19
CA PRO A 82 -10.23 -27.33 -10.64
C PRO A 82 -11.09 -26.12 -11.01
N GLU A 83 -11.03 -25.71 -12.28
CA GLU A 83 -11.91 -24.67 -12.84
C GLU A 83 -13.38 -24.98 -12.59
N SER A 84 -14.12 -23.94 -12.24
CA SER A 84 -15.54 -24.00 -11.91
C SER A 84 -16.42 -24.05 -13.16
N GLY A 85 -15.92 -23.51 -14.28
CA GLY A 85 -16.69 -23.27 -15.51
C GLY A 85 -17.45 -21.94 -15.51
N ASP A 86 -17.32 -21.15 -14.44
CA ASP A 86 -17.76 -19.77 -14.37
C ASP A 86 -16.58 -18.83 -14.65
N GLU A 87 -16.72 -17.97 -15.67
CA GLU A 87 -15.64 -17.07 -16.09
C GLU A 87 -15.20 -16.11 -14.99
N SER A 88 -16.13 -15.53 -14.22
CA SER A 88 -15.78 -14.57 -13.16
C SER A 88 -15.02 -15.26 -12.02
N VAL A 89 -15.44 -16.47 -11.65
CA VAL A 89 -14.76 -17.28 -10.62
C VAL A 89 -13.36 -17.68 -11.05
N ASP A 90 -13.21 -18.14 -12.30
CA ASP A 90 -11.94 -18.66 -12.80
C ASP A 90 -10.93 -17.55 -13.12
N GLU A 91 -11.40 -16.37 -13.55
CA GLU A 91 -10.60 -15.15 -13.67
C GLU A 91 -10.13 -14.63 -12.30
N ALA A 92 -11.03 -14.55 -11.31
CA ALA A 92 -10.68 -14.14 -9.95
C ALA A 92 -9.58 -15.05 -9.36
N ALA A 93 -9.76 -16.37 -9.49
CA ALA A 93 -8.77 -17.36 -9.08
C ALA A 93 -7.41 -17.17 -9.76
N THR A 94 -7.41 -16.93 -11.08
CA THR A 94 -6.18 -16.71 -11.85
C THR A 94 -5.47 -15.43 -11.41
N GLY A 95 -6.21 -14.32 -11.29
CA GLY A 95 -5.67 -13.03 -10.89
C GLY A 95 -5.11 -13.03 -9.48
N ILE A 96 -5.81 -13.64 -8.51
CA ILE A 96 -5.31 -13.67 -7.14
C ILE A 96 -4.09 -14.58 -6.99
N THR A 97 -4.07 -15.73 -7.68
CA THR A 97 -2.93 -16.65 -7.69
C THR A 97 -1.69 -15.92 -8.22
N GLY A 98 -1.84 -15.20 -9.34
CA GLY A 98 -0.76 -14.40 -9.91
C GLY A 98 -0.31 -13.26 -9.01
N SER A 99 -1.25 -12.60 -8.32
CA SER A 99 -0.98 -11.49 -7.40
C SER A 99 -0.18 -11.95 -6.18
N LEU A 100 -0.62 -13.03 -5.52
CA LEU A 100 0.08 -13.61 -4.38
C LEU A 100 1.47 -14.08 -4.78
N ALA A 101 1.60 -14.75 -5.93
CA ALA A 101 2.90 -15.14 -6.49
C ALA A 101 3.80 -13.94 -6.81
N LEU A 102 3.24 -12.80 -7.24
CA LEU A 102 4.02 -11.58 -7.49
C LEU A 102 4.61 -11.06 -6.18
N PHE A 103 3.77 -10.90 -5.16
CA PHE A 103 4.19 -10.41 -3.85
C PHE A 103 5.17 -11.35 -3.16
N GLU A 104 4.94 -12.66 -3.20
CA GLU A 104 5.81 -13.66 -2.59
C GLU A 104 7.14 -13.77 -3.32
N GLU A 105 7.13 -14.06 -4.62
CA GLU A 105 8.35 -14.40 -5.36
C GLU A 105 9.23 -13.19 -5.67
N VAL A 106 8.63 -12.02 -5.91
CA VAL A 106 9.38 -10.81 -6.33
C VAL A 106 9.69 -9.93 -5.13
N TYR A 107 8.74 -9.79 -4.19
CA TYR A 107 8.83 -8.87 -3.07
C TYR A 107 9.06 -9.55 -1.71
N GLY A 108 9.06 -10.88 -1.67
CA GLY A 108 9.28 -11.64 -0.43
C GLY A 108 8.17 -11.45 0.60
N ARG A 109 6.95 -11.10 0.17
CA ARG A 109 5.81 -10.82 1.04
C ARG A 109 4.83 -12.00 1.06
N ASP A 110 4.59 -12.54 2.24
CA ASP A 110 3.60 -13.60 2.46
C ASP A 110 2.18 -13.03 2.58
N SER A 111 1.42 -13.05 1.48
CA SER A 111 0.06 -12.46 1.36
C SER A 111 -0.02 -10.94 1.62
N TYR A 112 -1.23 -10.38 1.66
CA TYR A 112 -1.45 -8.94 1.79
C TYR A 112 -1.02 -8.39 3.16
N ASP A 113 -1.00 -9.20 4.22
CA ASP A 113 -0.62 -8.77 5.57
C ASP A 113 0.84 -9.11 5.93
N GLY A 114 1.56 -9.81 5.05
CA GLY A 114 2.94 -10.25 5.28
C GLY A 114 3.05 -11.44 6.24
N ARG A 115 1.94 -12.11 6.59
CA ARG A 115 1.89 -13.24 7.53
C ARG A 115 0.99 -14.37 7.03
N GLY A 116 0.75 -14.44 5.73
CA GLY A 116 0.03 -15.55 5.10
C GLY A 116 -1.48 -15.53 5.33
N ALA A 117 -2.08 -14.35 5.51
CA ALA A 117 -3.53 -14.23 5.59
C ALA A 117 -4.22 -14.82 4.34
N GLU A 118 -5.32 -15.56 4.54
CA GLU A 118 -6.17 -16.04 3.44
C GLU A 118 -6.79 -14.85 2.70
N VAL A 119 -6.81 -14.91 1.36
CA VAL A 119 -7.54 -13.93 0.54
C VAL A 119 -8.94 -14.46 0.20
N VAL A 120 -9.95 -13.75 0.72
CA VAL A 120 -11.35 -14.00 0.36
C VAL A 120 -11.75 -13.08 -0.79
N MET A 121 -12.41 -13.64 -1.79
CA MET A 121 -13.02 -12.89 -2.90
C MET A 121 -14.49 -13.26 -3.04
N THR A 122 -15.32 -12.29 -3.38
CA THR A 122 -16.73 -12.50 -3.73
C THR A 122 -17.01 -11.97 -5.14
N VAL A 123 -17.51 -12.82 -6.03
CA VAL A 123 -17.95 -12.46 -7.39
C VAL A 123 -19.48 -12.42 -7.48
N HIS A 124 -20.01 -11.92 -8.61
CA HIS A 124 -21.45 -11.75 -8.84
C HIS A 124 -22.14 -10.93 -7.75
N TYR A 125 -21.44 -9.91 -7.26
CA TYR A 125 -21.97 -9.02 -6.24
C TYR A 125 -22.99 -8.06 -6.85
N ASP A 126 -24.22 -8.12 -6.34
CA ASP A 126 -25.39 -7.38 -6.80
C ASP A 126 -25.71 -7.61 -8.31
N ARG A 127 -26.81 -7.03 -8.80
CA ARG A 127 -27.14 -7.02 -10.24
C ARG A 127 -26.56 -5.78 -10.87
N ASP A 128 -26.00 -5.90 -12.07
CA ASP A 128 -25.49 -4.78 -12.86
C ASP A 128 -24.51 -3.87 -12.07
N TYR A 129 -23.78 -4.44 -11.11
CA TYR A 129 -22.88 -3.67 -10.25
C TYR A 129 -21.62 -3.30 -11.02
N ALA A 130 -21.48 -2.01 -11.27
CA ALA A 130 -20.40 -1.44 -12.08
C ALA A 130 -19.20 -1.03 -11.21
N ASN A 131 -18.74 -1.91 -10.31
CA ASN A 131 -17.55 -1.63 -9.50
C ASN A 131 -16.86 -2.90 -8.98
N ALA A 132 -15.66 -2.71 -8.44
CA ALA A 132 -14.94 -3.66 -7.59
C ALA A 132 -14.26 -2.90 -6.46
N PHE A 133 -14.03 -3.58 -5.33
CA PHE A 133 -13.43 -2.96 -4.15
C PHE A 133 -12.82 -3.97 -3.18
N TRP A 134 -11.82 -3.51 -2.41
CA TRP A 134 -11.40 -4.10 -1.13
C TRP A 134 -12.20 -3.48 0.03
N ASP A 135 -12.93 -4.30 0.80
CA ASP A 135 -13.79 -3.81 1.89
C ASP A 135 -13.09 -3.68 3.26
N GLY A 136 -11.80 -4.03 3.33
CA GLY A 136 -11.03 -4.18 4.58
C GLY A 136 -10.83 -5.63 4.99
N THR A 137 -11.58 -6.58 4.43
CA THR A 137 -11.54 -8.01 4.79
C THR A 137 -11.55 -8.95 3.59
N GLN A 138 -12.16 -8.54 2.47
CA GLN A 138 -12.25 -9.34 1.24
C GLN A 138 -12.29 -8.44 0.00
N LEU A 139 -12.01 -9.04 -1.15
CA LEU A 139 -12.18 -8.43 -2.47
C LEU A 139 -13.60 -8.71 -2.98
N VAL A 140 -14.27 -7.73 -3.56
CA VAL A 140 -15.65 -7.86 -4.07
C VAL A 140 -15.72 -7.36 -5.51
N PHE A 141 -16.32 -8.16 -6.40
CA PHE A 141 -16.37 -7.88 -7.84
C PHE A 141 -17.81 -7.94 -8.36
N GLY A 142 -18.22 -6.88 -9.06
CA GLY A 142 -19.45 -6.84 -9.83
C GLY A 142 -19.32 -7.40 -11.24
N ASP A 143 -20.47 -7.73 -11.83
CA ASP A 143 -20.56 -8.24 -13.20
C ASP A 143 -20.60 -7.13 -14.27
N GLY A 144 -20.63 -5.85 -13.85
CA GLY A 144 -20.88 -4.73 -14.76
C GLY A 144 -22.33 -4.71 -15.27
N ASP A 145 -22.71 -3.64 -15.95
CA ASP A 145 -24.07 -3.45 -16.48
C ASP A 145 -24.26 -4.01 -17.90
N GLY A 146 -23.19 -4.57 -18.49
CA GLY A 146 -23.16 -5.11 -19.84
C GLY A 146 -23.35 -4.06 -20.94
N LYS A 147 -23.41 -2.76 -20.59
CA LYS A 147 -23.59 -1.65 -21.53
C LYS A 147 -22.35 -0.78 -21.57
N ILE A 148 -21.83 -0.40 -20.41
CA ILE A 148 -20.61 0.39 -20.26
C ILE A 148 -19.49 -0.50 -19.77
N PHE A 149 -19.77 -1.32 -18.75
CA PHE A 149 -18.80 -2.17 -18.11
C PHE A 149 -19.11 -3.65 -18.33
N GLN A 150 -18.07 -4.40 -18.64
CA GLN A 150 -18.03 -5.85 -18.50
C GLN A 150 -17.77 -6.22 -17.02
N ARG A 151 -17.69 -7.53 -16.73
CA ARG A 151 -17.33 -8.03 -15.40
C ARG A 151 -15.97 -7.52 -14.94
N PHE A 152 -15.86 -7.19 -13.66
CA PHE A 152 -14.67 -6.56 -13.09
C PHE A 152 -13.51 -7.54 -12.83
N THR A 153 -13.74 -8.84 -12.96
CA THR A 153 -12.70 -9.89 -12.91
C THR A 153 -11.94 -10.02 -14.23
N LYS A 154 -12.48 -9.49 -15.34
CA LYS A 154 -11.92 -9.67 -16.69
C LYS A 154 -10.53 -9.04 -16.86
N ALA A 155 -10.33 -7.88 -16.24
CA ALA A 155 -9.08 -7.16 -16.26
C ALA A 155 -8.24 -7.56 -15.04
N VAL A 156 -7.19 -8.35 -15.26
CA VAL A 156 -6.41 -8.94 -14.16
C VAL A 156 -5.71 -7.90 -13.27
N ASP A 157 -5.37 -6.76 -13.86
CA ASP A 157 -4.84 -5.59 -13.18
C ASP A 157 -5.85 -4.95 -12.22
N VAL A 158 -7.16 -5.11 -12.42
CA VAL A 158 -8.19 -4.70 -11.44
C VAL A 158 -8.10 -5.59 -10.20
N ILE A 159 -7.93 -6.90 -10.35
CA ILE A 159 -7.75 -7.82 -9.21
C ILE A 159 -6.47 -7.48 -8.44
N GLY A 160 -5.37 -7.23 -9.17
CA GLY A 160 -4.11 -6.80 -8.57
C GLY A 160 -4.20 -5.44 -7.86
N HIS A 161 -4.97 -4.50 -8.42
CA HIS A 161 -5.26 -3.19 -7.83
C HIS A 161 -5.98 -3.36 -6.49
N GLU A 162 -7.07 -4.13 -6.44
CA GLU A 162 -7.83 -4.30 -5.20
C GLU A 162 -7.03 -4.98 -4.09
N LEU A 163 -6.24 -6.02 -4.41
CA LEU A 163 -5.35 -6.64 -3.42
C LEU A 163 -4.30 -5.66 -2.89
N SER A 164 -3.82 -4.77 -3.75
CA SER A 164 -2.76 -3.82 -3.39
C SER A 164 -3.23 -2.74 -2.41
N HIS A 165 -4.53 -2.43 -2.36
CA HIS A 165 -5.08 -1.64 -1.25
C HIS A 165 -4.91 -2.33 0.09
N ALA A 166 -5.10 -3.66 0.16
CA ALA A 166 -4.89 -4.44 1.37
C ALA A 166 -3.40 -4.43 1.78
N VAL A 167 -2.48 -4.49 0.81
CA VAL A 167 -1.03 -4.36 1.06
C VAL A 167 -0.69 -2.97 1.61
N THR A 168 -1.18 -1.90 0.99
CA THR A 168 -0.97 -0.52 1.47
C THR A 168 -1.51 -0.35 2.90
N GLU A 169 -2.68 -0.91 3.19
CA GLU A 169 -3.30 -0.88 4.52
C GLU A 169 -2.46 -1.60 5.60
N HIS A 170 -1.79 -2.70 5.24
CA HIS A 170 -0.92 -3.46 6.15
C HIS A 170 0.56 -3.06 6.05
N THR A 171 0.85 -1.88 5.50
CA THR A 171 2.21 -1.33 5.39
C THR A 171 2.21 0.16 5.80
N ALA A 172 2.30 1.10 4.86
CA ALA A 172 2.34 2.53 5.15
C ALA A 172 1.02 3.10 5.68
N GLY A 173 -0.11 2.44 5.41
CA GLY A 173 -1.42 2.90 5.85
C GLY A 173 -1.81 4.27 5.29
N LEU A 174 -1.39 4.58 4.05
CA LEU A 174 -1.64 5.86 3.39
C LEU A 174 -3.12 6.26 3.51
N VAL A 175 -3.38 7.40 4.14
CA VAL A 175 -4.73 7.90 4.34
C VAL A 175 -5.37 8.17 2.99
N TYR A 176 -6.62 7.77 2.83
CA TYR A 176 -7.31 7.84 1.54
C TYR A 176 -7.88 9.24 1.27
N GLN A 177 -7.01 10.27 1.27
CA GLN A 177 -7.39 11.67 1.09
C GLN A 177 -6.23 12.45 0.46
N GLY A 178 -6.53 13.31 -0.52
CA GLY A 178 -5.54 14.19 -1.15
C GLY A 178 -4.36 13.41 -1.76
N GLN A 179 -3.14 13.94 -1.63
CA GLN A 179 -1.93 13.29 -2.16
C GLN A 179 -1.63 11.92 -1.54
N PRO A 180 -1.74 11.69 -0.22
CA PRO A 180 -1.60 10.34 0.34
C PRO A 180 -2.61 9.35 -0.25
N GLY A 181 -3.85 9.78 -0.51
CA GLY A 181 -4.86 8.94 -1.14
C GLY A 181 -4.59 8.68 -2.62
N ALA A 182 -4.08 9.68 -3.34
CA ALA A 182 -3.62 9.51 -4.72
C ALA A 182 -2.39 8.59 -4.82
N LEU A 183 -1.51 8.58 -3.83
CA LEU A 183 -0.45 7.59 -3.71
C LEU A 183 -1.03 6.20 -3.43
N ASN A 184 -2.04 6.08 -2.57
CA ASN A 184 -2.72 4.81 -2.29
C ASN A 184 -3.29 4.18 -3.57
N GLU A 185 -4.04 4.97 -4.35
CA GLU A 185 -4.53 4.60 -5.70
C GLU A 185 -3.40 4.25 -6.66
N SER A 186 -2.34 5.06 -6.68
CA SER A 186 -1.20 4.84 -7.57
C SER A 186 -0.46 3.54 -7.25
N MET A 187 -0.22 3.22 -5.97
CA MET A 187 0.39 1.94 -5.58
C MET A 187 -0.44 0.75 -6.06
N SER A 188 -1.77 0.88 -6.01
CA SER A 188 -2.67 -0.16 -6.54
C SER A 188 -2.57 -0.32 -8.05
N ASP A 189 -2.55 0.78 -8.81
CA ASP A 189 -2.32 0.76 -10.26
C ASP A 189 -0.93 0.20 -10.64
N VAL A 190 0.11 0.58 -9.87
CA VAL A 190 1.50 0.13 -10.04
C VAL A 190 1.60 -1.38 -9.95
N PHE A 191 1.09 -1.97 -8.87
CA PHE A 191 1.20 -3.41 -8.65
C PHE A 191 0.20 -4.21 -9.52
N GLY A 192 -0.97 -3.66 -9.84
CA GLY A 192 -1.88 -4.21 -10.84
C GLY A 192 -1.23 -4.30 -12.23
N SER A 193 -0.52 -3.24 -12.64
CA SER A 193 0.25 -3.23 -13.91
C SER A 193 1.43 -4.20 -13.87
N CYS A 194 2.18 -4.25 -12.76
CA CYS A 194 3.26 -5.23 -12.58
C CYS A 194 2.76 -6.67 -12.73
N LEU A 195 1.60 -6.99 -12.14
CA LEU A 195 0.95 -8.29 -12.26
C LEU A 195 0.61 -8.62 -13.71
N LYS A 196 -0.11 -7.73 -14.39
CA LYS A 196 -0.52 -7.93 -15.78
C LYS A 196 0.69 -8.17 -16.67
N GLN A 197 1.72 -7.33 -16.55
CA GLN A 197 2.95 -7.46 -17.33
C GLN A 197 3.68 -8.77 -17.03
N ARG A 198 3.72 -9.21 -15.76
CA ARG A 198 4.34 -10.48 -15.35
C ARG A 198 3.63 -11.68 -15.95
N LEU A 199 2.30 -11.70 -15.92
CA LEU A 199 1.50 -12.78 -16.50
C LEU A 199 1.62 -12.85 -18.03
N LEU A 200 1.79 -11.70 -18.69
CA LEU A 200 1.98 -11.61 -20.14
C LEU A 200 3.45 -11.76 -20.58
N GLY A 201 4.39 -11.80 -19.64
CA GLY A 201 5.83 -11.85 -19.93
C GLY A 201 6.36 -10.60 -20.63
N GLN A 202 5.75 -9.44 -20.38
CA GLN A 202 6.07 -8.17 -21.03
C GLN A 202 7.19 -7.41 -20.31
N SER A 203 8.08 -6.79 -21.07
CA SER A 203 8.96 -5.74 -20.56
C SER A 203 8.19 -4.42 -20.34
N ALA A 204 8.80 -3.49 -19.60
CA ALA A 204 8.26 -2.14 -19.40
C ALA A 204 8.06 -1.36 -20.71
N GLU A 205 8.83 -1.67 -21.75
CA GLU A 205 8.71 -1.04 -23.08
C GLU A 205 7.50 -1.58 -23.86
N GLU A 206 7.18 -2.87 -23.70
CA GLU A 206 6.10 -3.56 -24.42
C GLU A 206 4.73 -3.41 -23.75
N ALA A 207 4.72 -3.06 -22.45
CA ALA A 207 3.52 -2.92 -21.66
C ALA A 207 2.60 -1.81 -22.17
N ASP A 208 1.29 -2.05 -22.09
CA ASP A 208 0.28 -1.06 -22.51
C ASP A 208 0.10 0.10 -21.54
N TRP A 209 0.43 -0.10 -20.26
CA TRP A 209 0.25 0.89 -19.18
C TRP A 209 -1.20 1.34 -18.97
N ILE A 210 -2.17 0.52 -19.37
CA ILE A 210 -3.61 0.79 -19.26
C ILE A 210 -4.20 -0.01 -18.09
N ILE A 211 -4.88 0.70 -17.19
CA ILE A 211 -5.64 0.11 -16.10
C ILE A 211 -7.07 -0.19 -16.56
N GLY A 212 -7.54 -1.41 -16.35
CA GLY A 212 -8.88 -1.86 -16.74
C GLY A 212 -9.01 -2.07 -18.24
N GLN A 213 -7.95 -2.49 -18.94
CA GLN A 213 -8.03 -2.76 -20.38
C GLN A 213 -9.06 -3.87 -20.67
N GLY A 214 -9.98 -3.60 -21.58
CA GLY A 214 -11.06 -4.53 -21.93
C GLY A 214 -12.20 -4.60 -20.92
N LEU A 215 -12.18 -3.78 -19.87
CA LEU A 215 -13.29 -3.64 -18.94
C LEU A 215 -14.48 -2.91 -19.57
N PHE A 216 -14.21 -1.91 -20.42
CA PHE A 216 -15.26 -1.27 -21.20
C PHE A 216 -15.83 -2.21 -22.27
N THR A 217 -17.10 -2.04 -22.59
CA THR A 217 -17.73 -2.69 -23.75
C THR A 217 -17.31 -2.00 -25.05
N GLU A 218 -17.60 -2.63 -26.20
CA GLU A 218 -17.30 -2.06 -27.52
C GLU A 218 -18.04 -0.74 -27.83
N SER A 219 -19.08 -0.39 -27.06
CA SER A 219 -19.83 0.86 -27.26
C SER A 219 -19.15 2.09 -26.66
N VAL A 220 -18.14 1.91 -25.82
CA VAL A 220 -17.44 2.99 -25.13
C VAL A 220 -16.19 3.42 -25.91
N GLN A 221 -16.02 4.73 -26.08
CA GLN A 221 -14.79 5.31 -26.67
C GLN A 221 -13.68 5.46 -25.61
N GLY A 222 -13.08 4.34 -25.24
CA GLY A 222 -11.97 4.29 -24.29
C GLY A 222 -11.16 3.01 -24.38
N VAL A 223 -9.91 3.06 -23.93
CA VAL A 223 -9.00 1.90 -23.89
C VAL A 223 -8.97 1.23 -22.52
N GLY A 224 -9.36 1.95 -21.46
CA GLY A 224 -9.44 1.51 -20.08
C GLY A 224 -9.83 2.66 -19.15
N LEU A 225 -9.82 2.42 -17.85
CA LEU A 225 -10.17 3.42 -16.84
C LEU A 225 -9.12 4.52 -16.73
N ARG A 226 -7.84 4.16 -16.83
CA ARG A 226 -6.70 5.06 -16.65
C ARG A 226 -5.55 4.65 -17.57
N ASN A 227 -4.72 5.62 -17.95
CA ASN A 227 -3.48 5.39 -18.68
C ASN A 227 -2.33 5.90 -17.80
N MET A 228 -1.49 4.98 -17.30
CA MET A 228 -0.40 5.35 -16.40
C MET A 228 0.69 6.15 -17.10
N LEU A 229 0.99 5.88 -18.38
CA LEU A 229 2.06 6.57 -19.10
C LEU A 229 1.61 7.93 -19.64
N GLU A 230 0.36 8.03 -20.09
CA GLU A 230 -0.25 9.24 -20.62
C GLU A 230 -1.60 9.53 -19.92
N PRO A 231 -1.61 9.94 -18.63
CA PRO A 231 -2.84 10.27 -17.91
C PRO A 231 -3.67 11.33 -18.64
N GLY A 232 -5.01 11.20 -18.58
CA GLY A 232 -5.94 12.10 -19.28
C GLY A 232 -6.28 11.66 -20.71
N THR A 233 -5.85 10.46 -21.12
CA THR A 233 -6.03 9.92 -22.49
C THR A 233 -6.77 8.58 -22.53
N ALA A 234 -7.15 8.00 -21.39
CA ALA A 234 -7.70 6.65 -21.35
C ALA A 234 -9.08 6.55 -22.02
N TYR A 235 -9.87 7.62 -21.97
CA TYR A 235 -11.16 7.70 -22.63
C TYR A 235 -11.56 9.16 -22.95
N ASP A 236 -12.33 9.33 -24.01
CA ASP A 236 -13.01 10.57 -24.39
C ASP A 236 -14.34 10.19 -25.05
N ASP A 237 -15.35 9.96 -24.22
CA ASP A 237 -16.62 9.39 -24.62
C ASP A 237 -17.78 10.35 -24.28
N PRO A 238 -18.82 10.48 -25.12
CA PRO A 238 -19.95 11.36 -24.82
C PRO A 238 -20.68 11.02 -23.52
N GLU A 239 -20.80 9.73 -23.19
CA GLU A 239 -21.49 9.23 -22.00
C GLU A 239 -20.58 9.30 -20.77
N LEU A 240 -19.31 8.91 -20.87
CA LEU A 240 -18.36 8.95 -19.73
C LEU A 240 -17.73 10.33 -19.49
N GLY A 241 -17.69 11.18 -20.50
CA GLY A 241 -16.83 12.36 -20.52
C GLY A 241 -15.40 12.02 -20.92
N LYS A 242 -14.47 12.92 -20.60
CA LYS A 242 -13.03 12.74 -20.83
C LYS A 242 -12.34 12.32 -19.53
N ASP A 243 -11.33 11.47 -19.65
CA ASP A 243 -10.39 11.16 -18.59
C ASP A 243 -9.83 12.46 -17.95
N PRO A 244 -10.10 12.70 -16.65
CA PRO A 244 -9.73 13.95 -15.98
C PRO A 244 -8.32 13.95 -15.40
N GLN A 245 -7.57 12.84 -15.48
CA GLN A 245 -6.30 12.72 -14.76
C GLN A 245 -5.22 13.69 -15.29
N PRO A 246 -4.57 14.48 -14.41
CA PRO A 246 -3.41 15.27 -14.80
C PRO A 246 -2.17 14.38 -14.94
N ALA A 247 -1.32 14.73 -15.91
CA ALA A 247 -0.02 14.09 -16.14
C ALA A 247 1.16 14.81 -15.46
N HIS A 248 0.91 15.97 -14.83
CA HIS A 248 1.91 16.84 -14.24
C HIS A 248 1.35 17.66 -13.05
N MET A 249 2.19 18.01 -12.09
CA MET A 249 1.82 18.78 -10.89
C MET A 249 1.22 20.16 -11.17
N ASP A 250 1.54 20.77 -12.32
CA ASP A 250 0.97 22.06 -12.73
C ASP A 250 -0.55 22.01 -12.92
N ASP A 251 -1.09 20.83 -13.22
CA ASP A 251 -2.51 20.58 -13.48
C ASP A 251 -3.19 19.82 -12.33
N ILE A 252 -2.56 19.77 -11.14
CA ILE A 252 -3.11 19.05 -9.99
C ILE A 252 -4.52 19.53 -9.65
N TYR A 253 -5.42 18.58 -9.40
CA TYR A 253 -6.76 18.88 -8.91
C TYR A 253 -6.70 19.26 -7.42
N ASP A 254 -7.18 20.46 -7.08
CA ASP A 254 -7.15 21.04 -5.72
C ASP A 254 -8.54 21.12 -5.05
N GLY A 255 -9.55 20.52 -5.68
CA GLY A 255 -10.92 20.49 -5.15
C GLY A 255 -11.13 19.45 -4.05
N THR A 256 -12.40 19.31 -3.62
CA THR A 256 -12.77 18.42 -2.50
C THR A 256 -13.50 17.15 -2.91
N ASP A 257 -13.90 17.05 -4.19
CA ASP A 257 -14.56 15.85 -4.70
C ASP A 257 -13.56 14.71 -4.77
N ASP A 258 -14.08 13.48 -4.89
CA ASP A 258 -13.25 12.29 -5.00
C ASP A 258 -12.15 12.25 -3.92
N ASN A 259 -12.53 12.54 -2.66
CA ASN A 259 -11.57 12.50 -1.56
C ASN A 259 -10.39 13.47 -1.70
N GLY A 260 -10.58 14.61 -2.36
CA GLY A 260 -9.47 15.50 -2.73
C GLY A 260 -8.74 15.02 -3.98
N GLY A 261 -9.47 14.40 -4.91
CA GLY A 261 -8.97 13.89 -6.19
C GLY A 261 -8.02 12.70 -6.06
N VAL A 262 -8.33 11.68 -5.28
CA VAL A 262 -7.45 10.51 -5.12
C VAL A 262 -7.31 9.71 -6.42
N HIS A 263 -8.41 9.47 -7.15
CA HIS A 263 -8.36 8.81 -8.45
C HIS A 263 -7.96 9.77 -9.56
N ILE A 264 -8.24 11.07 -9.39
CA ILE A 264 -7.85 12.10 -10.36
C ILE A 264 -6.32 12.27 -10.33
N ASN A 265 -5.76 12.66 -9.19
CA ASN A 265 -4.35 13.01 -9.04
C ASN A 265 -3.40 11.80 -9.05
N SER A 266 -3.89 10.55 -8.99
CA SER A 266 -3.05 9.35 -9.08
C SER A 266 -2.34 9.23 -10.44
N GLY A 267 -2.80 9.91 -11.48
CA GLY A 267 -2.13 10.01 -12.78
C GLY A 267 -0.68 10.53 -12.68
N ILE A 268 -0.40 11.47 -11.78
CA ILE A 268 0.93 12.07 -11.58
C ILE A 268 1.95 11.02 -11.10
N PRO A 269 1.76 10.35 -9.95
CA PRO A 269 2.66 9.27 -9.51
C PRO A 269 2.61 8.02 -10.41
N ASN A 270 1.50 7.72 -11.08
CA ASN A 270 1.43 6.65 -12.08
C ASN A 270 2.40 6.90 -13.23
N ARG A 271 2.42 8.13 -13.76
CA ARG A 271 3.34 8.52 -14.84
C ARG A 271 4.79 8.51 -14.38
N ALA A 272 5.08 8.94 -13.16
CA ALA A 272 6.42 8.81 -12.59
C ALA A 272 6.88 7.33 -12.54
N PHE A 273 6.02 6.42 -12.10
CA PHE A 273 6.35 4.98 -12.11
C PHE A 273 6.60 4.44 -13.52
N ALA A 274 5.69 4.71 -14.47
CA ALA A 274 5.82 4.23 -15.85
C ALA A 274 7.11 4.74 -16.51
N LEU A 275 7.45 6.02 -16.33
CA LEU A 275 8.69 6.62 -16.82
C LEU A 275 9.92 5.98 -16.17
N ALA A 276 9.91 5.79 -14.84
CA ALA A 276 11.00 5.13 -14.14
C ALA A 276 11.20 3.68 -14.60
N ALA A 277 10.11 2.92 -14.76
CA ALA A 277 10.15 1.55 -15.24
C ALA A 277 10.72 1.46 -16.67
N LYS A 278 10.30 2.35 -17.58
CA LYS A 278 10.84 2.42 -18.94
C LYS A 278 12.32 2.81 -18.96
N ALA A 279 12.74 3.76 -18.12
CA ALA A 279 14.12 4.20 -18.02
C ALA A 279 15.06 3.13 -17.42
N ILE A 280 14.58 2.39 -16.41
CA ILE A 280 15.30 1.26 -15.81
C ILE A 280 15.38 0.09 -16.80
N GLY A 281 14.32 -0.13 -17.59
CA GLY A 281 14.23 -1.20 -18.57
C GLY A 281 13.98 -2.57 -17.93
N GLY A 282 13.93 -3.61 -18.78
CA GLY A 282 13.55 -4.96 -18.32
C GLY A 282 12.08 -5.05 -17.92
N SER A 283 11.76 -5.89 -16.94
CA SER A 283 10.41 -6.03 -16.39
C SER A 283 10.12 -4.96 -15.33
N SER A 284 8.92 -4.36 -15.35
CA SER A 284 8.52 -3.37 -14.34
C SER A 284 8.55 -3.92 -12.92
N TRP A 285 8.10 -5.16 -12.68
CA TRP A 285 7.98 -5.74 -11.34
C TRP A 285 9.34 -5.96 -10.66
N ASP A 286 10.35 -6.40 -11.40
CA ASP A 286 11.70 -6.66 -10.89
C ASP A 286 12.59 -5.39 -10.86
N GLY A 287 12.29 -4.41 -11.72
CA GLY A 287 12.96 -3.12 -11.77
C GLY A 287 12.31 -2.10 -10.84
N ALA A 288 11.59 -1.13 -11.41
CA ALA A 288 10.95 -0.05 -10.65
C ALA A 288 10.00 -0.55 -9.55
N GLY A 289 9.32 -1.69 -9.75
CA GLY A 289 8.40 -2.29 -8.79
C GLY A 289 9.06 -2.61 -7.45
N LYS A 290 10.30 -3.11 -7.45
CA LYS A 290 11.06 -3.35 -6.21
C LYS A 290 11.38 -2.05 -5.47
N ILE A 291 11.69 -0.98 -6.19
CA ILE A 291 11.98 0.33 -5.62
C ILE A 291 10.72 0.92 -4.97
N TRP A 292 9.59 0.89 -5.67
CA TRP A 292 8.30 1.36 -5.17
C TRP A 292 7.83 0.54 -3.97
N TYR A 293 7.98 -0.79 -4.00
CA TYR A 293 7.66 -1.66 -2.87
C TYR A 293 8.55 -1.39 -1.64
N ALA A 294 9.86 -1.21 -1.85
CA ALA A 294 10.79 -0.87 -0.78
C ALA A 294 10.47 0.50 -0.14
N ALA A 295 10.05 1.48 -0.95
CA ALA A 295 9.58 2.77 -0.44
C ALA A 295 8.29 2.62 0.39
N LEU A 296 7.27 1.93 -0.14
CA LEU A 296 5.99 1.71 0.53
C LEU A 296 6.14 0.98 1.88
N THR A 297 7.07 0.03 1.97
CA THR A 297 7.29 -0.77 3.18
C THR A 297 8.36 -0.20 4.12
N GLY A 298 9.06 0.86 3.70
CA GLY A 298 10.09 1.53 4.48
C GLY A 298 9.51 2.49 5.52
N SER A 299 10.33 2.86 6.51
CA SER A 299 9.93 3.77 7.60
C SER A 299 9.77 5.24 7.18
N ALA A 300 10.18 5.59 5.96
CA ALA A 300 10.11 6.96 5.45
C ALA A 300 8.71 7.34 4.94
N VAL A 301 7.88 6.35 4.60
CA VAL A 301 6.50 6.55 4.15
C VAL A 301 5.56 6.31 5.33
N THR A 302 4.86 7.36 5.71
CA THR A 302 3.86 7.41 6.78
C THR A 302 2.45 7.57 6.20
N THR A 303 1.44 7.47 7.06
CA THR A 303 0.03 7.59 6.67
C THR A 303 -0.30 8.89 5.94
N ASP A 304 0.43 9.97 6.17
CA ASP A 304 0.21 11.32 5.63
C ASP A 304 1.26 11.76 4.60
N THR A 305 2.08 10.83 4.10
CA THR A 305 3.11 11.11 3.10
C THR A 305 2.52 11.68 1.81
N ASP A 306 3.09 12.80 1.36
CA ASP A 306 2.72 13.48 0.11
C ASP A 306 3.61 13.02 -1.08
N PHE A 307 3.37 13.57 -2.27
CA PHE A 307 4.13 13.17 -3.46
C PHE A 307 5.63 13.45 -3.34
N ALA A 308 6.01 14.57 -2.72
CA ALA A 308 7.41 14.95 -2.54
C ALA A 308 8.12 14.00 -1.56
N GLY A 309 7.46 13.62 -0.47
CA GLY A 309 7.96 12.63 0.49
C GLY A 309 8.10 11.25 -0.12
N PHE A 310 7.11 10.80 -0.89
CA PHE A 310 7.18 9.49 -1.57
C PHE A 310 8.25 9.48 -2.68
N ALA A 311 8.42 10.59 -3.40
CA ALA A 311 9.52 10.75 -4.35
C ALA A 311 10.89 10.62 -3.67
N ALA A 312 11.08 11.24 -2.51
CA ALA A 312 12.31 11.10 -1.73
C ALA A 312 12.54 9.64 -1.27
N ALA A 313 11.50 8.97 -0.79
CA ALA A 313 11.58 7.56 -0.35
C ALA A 313 11.94 6.61 -1.49
N THR A 314 11.34 6.78 -2.68
CA THR A 314 11.66 5.97 -3.86
C THR A 314 13.08 6.22 -4.36
N ILE A 315 13.57 7.47 -4.38
CA ILE A 315 14.96 7.79 -4.75
C ILE A 315 15.94 7.16 -3.76
N ALA A 316 15.65 7.23 -2.45
CA ALA A 316 16.49 6.61 -1.42
C ALA A 316 16.55 5.08 -1.57
N ALA A 317 15.45 4.44 -1.99
CA ALA A 317 15.39 3.00 -2.24
C ALA A 317 16.00 2.57 -3.59
N ALA A 318 16.27 3.50 -4.51
CA ALA A 318 16.58 3.20 -5.91
C ALA A 318 17.99 2.66 -6.17
N GLY A 319 18.94 2.86 -5.24
CA GLY A 319 20.32 2.41 -5.42
C GLY A 319 20.95 2.98 -6.71
N GLU A 320 21.42 2.11 -7.59
CA GLU A 320 22.01 2.53 -8.89
C GLU A 320 21.01 3.18 -9.85
N HIS A 321 19.70 3.01 -9.62
CA HIS A 321 18.64 3.59 -10.44
C HIS A 321 18.18 4.99 -9.97
N ALA A 322 18.83 5.57 -8.96
CA ALA A 322 18.41 6.85 -8.36
C ALA A 322 18.26 7.99 -9.38
N GLU A 323 19.12 8.05 -10.40
CA GLU A 323 19.04 9.07 -11.47
C GLU A 323 17.78 8.90 -12.33
N ALA A 324 17.44 7.66 -12.71
CA ALA A 324 16.24 7.35 -13.49
C ALA A 324 14.97 7.70 -12.70
N VAL A 325 14.91 7.34 -11.43
CA VAL A 325 13.77 7.64 -10.54
C VAL A 325 13.64 9.15 -10.30
N THR A 326 14.75 9.85 -10.06
CA THR A 326 14.76 11.32 -9.91
C THR A 326 14.25 12.03 -11.16
N THR A 327 14.69 11.57 -12.33
CA THR A 327 14.26 12.13 -13.62
C THR A 327 12.77 11.92 -13.83
N ALA A 328 12.26 10.72 -13.55
CA ALA A 328 10.86 10.40 -13.71
C ALA A 328 9.93 11.26 -12.82
N TRP A 329 10.30 11.50 -11.55
CA TRP A 329 9.56 12.43 -10.68
C TRP A 329 9.65 13.88 -11.17
N SER A 330 10.81 14.30 -11.67
CA SER A 330 10.99 15.64 -12.22
C SER A 330 10.15 15.88 -13.47
N GLU A 331 9.97 14.87 -14.33
CA GLU A 331 9.14 14.93 -15.54
C GLU A 331 7.63 15.09 -15.28
N VAL A 332 7.18 14.78 -14.06
CA VAL A 332 5.81 15.02 -13.60
C VAL A 332 5.70 16.22 -12.66
N GLY A 333 6.78 17.00 -12.50
CA GLY A 333 6.79 18.24 -11.74
C GLY A 333 6.89 18.06 -10.23
N VAL A 334 7.25 16.85 -9.76
CA VAL A 334 7.44 16.58 -8.33
C VAL A 334 8.91 16.76 -7.99
N THR A 335 9.21 17.79 -7.20
CA THR A 335 10.52 17.92 -6.57
C THR A 335 10.53 17.05 -5.32
N PRO A 336 11.45 16.09 -5.19
CA PRO A 336 11.57 15.29 -3.98
C PRO A 336 11.73 16.19 -2.77
N ALA A 337 11.12 15.82 -1.64
CA ALA A 337 11.45 16.46 -0.39
C ALA A 337 12.97 16.34 -0.21
N SER A 338 13.65 17.46 0.01
CA SER A 338 15.00 17.40 0.58
C SER A 338 14.91 16.48 1.79
N GLU A 339 15.94 15.64 2.03
CA GLU A 339 16.08 14.99 3.35
C GLU A 339 15.62 15.98 4.40
N ALA A 340 14.64 15.55 5.20
CA ALA A 340 13.79 16.42 6.00
C ALA A 340 14.59 17.61 6.55
N PRO A 341 14.02 18.82 6.61
CA PRO A 341 14.70 19.94 7.23
C PRO A 341 15.29 19.43 8.53
N ALA A 342 16.61 19.58 8.70
CA ALA A 342 17.20 19.53 10.02
C ALA A 342 16.26 20.35 10.89
N THR A 343 15.58 19.70 11.84
CA THR A 343 14.73 20.41 12.78
C THR A 343 15.64 21.45 13.41
N ASP A 344 15.46 22.71 13.03
CA ASP A 344 16.28 23.81 13.52
C ASP A 344 16.23 23.77 15.05
N GLY A 345 17.36 23.39 15.66
CA GLY A 345 17.73 23.75 17.03
C GLY A 345 16.86 23.23 18.17
N GLU A 346 16.43 21.97 18.21
CA GLU A 346 16.18 21.38 19.53
C GLU A 346 17.52 21.18 20.24
N ALA A 347 17.63 21.72 21.46
CA ALA A 347 18.79 21.49 22.32
C ALA A 347 18.99 19.97 22.52
N PRO A 348 20.25 19.49 22.62
CA PRO A 348 20.51 18.09 22.90
C PRO A 348 19.74 17.63 24.14
N THR A 349 19.16 16.43 24.05
CA THR A 349 18.45 15.83 25.19
C THR A 349 19.41 14.94 25.98
N VAL A 350 19.21 14.89 27.30
CA VAL A 350 19.96 14.02 28.18
C VAL A 350 19.36 12.62 28.08
N VAL A 351 20.19 11.68 27.66
CA VAL A 351 19.83 10.27 27.51
C VAL A 351 20.56 9.47 28.56
N ARG A 352 19.84 8.66 29.32
CA ARG A 352 20.41 7.71 30.29
C ARG A 352 20.06 6.29 29.85
N VAL A 353 21.06 5.41 29.88
CA VAL A 353 20.86 3.97 29.70
C VAL A 353 21.38 3.27 30.93
N ARG A 354 20.56 2.41 31.51
CA ARG A 354 20.92 1.57 32.65
C ARG A 354 20.71 0.11 32.28
N ARG A 355 21.76 -0.70 32.34
CA ARG A 355 21.68 -2.15 32.21
C ARG A 355 21.84 -2.81 33.58
N SER A 356 20.94 -3.72 33.92
CA SER A 356 21.00 -4.52 35.14
C SER A 356 20.85 -6.02 34.83
N GLY A 357 21.45 -6.89 35.65
CA GLY A 357 21.35 -8.34 35.50
C GLY A 357 22.70 -9.06 35.41
N GLY A 358 22.71 -10.19 34.73
CA GLY A 358 23.83 -11.11 34.57
C GLY A 358 24.03 -12.00 35.79
N PHE A 359 24.86 -13.04 35.66
CA PHE A 359 25.14 -14.03 36.72
C PHE A 359 25.65 -13.40 38.04
N LEU A 360 26.21 -12.20 37.97
CA LEU A 360 26.74 -11.45 39.11
C LEU A 360 25.84 -10.29 39.58
N GLY A 361 24.67 -10.06 38.96
CA GLY A 361 23.72 -9.00 39.32
C GLY A 361 24.27 -7.58 39.21
N ARG A 362 25.19 -7.32 38.26
CA ARG A 362 25.85 -6.02 38.13
C ARG A 362 24.94 -5.03 37.42
N THR A 363 24.98 -3.77 37.86
CA THR A 363 24.35 -2.63 37.18
C THR A 363 25.44 -1.79 36.52
N LYS A 364 25.22 -1.38 35.26
CA LYS A 364 26.02 -0.35 34.57
C LYS A 364 25.08 0.74 34.08
N GLU A 365 25.51 2.00 34.20
CA GLU A 365 24.74 3.17 33.78
C GLU A 365 25.65 4.09 32.96
N GLY A 366 25.11 4.67 31.89
CA GLY A 366 25.75 5.67 31.05
C GLY A 366 24.79 6.83 30.78
N VAL A 367 25.33 8.04 30.70
CA VAL A 367 24.56 9.27 30.44
C VAL A 367 25.29 10.11 29.40
N ALA A 368 24.58 10.61 28.40
CA ALA A 368 25.12 11.51 27.39
C ALA A 368 24.08 12.53 26.92
N GLU A 369 24.56 13.69 26.45
CA GLU A 369 23.76 14.64 25.68
C GLU A 369 23.81 14.23 24.21
N LEU A 370 22.65 13.85 23.66
CA LEU A 370 22.53 13.39 22.28
C LEU A 370 21.57 14.26 21.48
N ALA A 371 21.77 14.28 20.16
CA ALA A 371 20.85 14.95 19.26
C ALA A 371 19.45 14.32 19.38
N PRO A 372 18.38 15.14 19.46
CA PRO A 372 16.98 14.67 19.46
C PRO A 372 16.64 13.74 18.28
N SER A 373 17.34 13.91 17.16
CA SER A 373 17.20 13.12 15.93
C SER A 373 18.07 11.86 15.87
N ALA A 374 18.93 11.61 16.86
CA ALA A 374 19.75 10.40 16.86
C ALA A 374 18.85 9.15 16.86
N ALA A 375 19.15 8.17 16.00
CA ALA A 375 18.28 7.01 15.75
C ALA A 375 17.80 6.34 17.05
N GLY A 376 18.72 6.03 17.98
CA GLY A 376 18.37 5.44 19.28
C GLY A 376 17.49 6.34 20.16
N VAL A 377 17.61 7.66 20.08
CA VAL A 377 16.77 8.62 20.83
C VAL A 377 15.35 8.65 20.26
N ALA A 378 15.22 8.65 18.94
CA ALA A 378 13.92 8.55 18.26
C ALA A 378 13.22 7.22 18.59
N THR A 379 13.96 6.10 18.57
CA THR A 379 13.43 4.78 18.96
C THR A 379 12.88 4.77 20.38
N VAL A 380 13.62 5.33 21.35
CA VAL A 380 13.17 5.41 22.76
C VAL A 380 11.92 6.29 22.89
N ARG A 381 11.85 7.43 22.20
CA ARG A 381 10.68 8.31 22.22
C ARG A 381 9.44 7.64 21.64
N ASN A 382 9.59 6.88 20.56
CA ASN A 382 8.48 6.12 19.98
C ASN A 382 7.96 5.06 20.97
N LEU A 383 8.84 4.34 21.66
CA LEU A 383 8.46 3.38 22.71
C LEU A 383 7.73 4.08 23.88
N LEU A 384 8.19 5.26 24.29
CA LEU A 384 7.55 6.07 25.32
C LEU A 384 6.19 6.63 24.89
N ALA A 385 6.02 6.98 23.61
CA ALA A 385 4.75 7.46 23.07
C ALA A 385 3.69 6.35 22.96
N GLY A 386 4.11 5.12 22.66
CA GLY A 386 3.26 3.93 22.54
C GLY A 386 2.67 3.38 23.86
N GLY A 387 2.85 4.08 24.99
CA GLY A 387 2.22 3.68 26.28
C GLY A 387 2.95 2.58 27.07
N GLY A 388 4.17 2.20 26.66
CA GLY A 388 5.17 1.44 27.41
C GLY A 388 4.66 0.51 28.52
N ALA A 389 4.02 -0.61 28.17
CA ALA A 389 3.98 -1.75 29.07
C ALA A 389 5.21 -2.62 28.81
N PRO A 390 5.92 -3.12 29.85
CA PRO A 390 7.07 -3.99 29.64
C PRO A 390 6.64 -5.23 28.84
N SER A 391 7.41 -5.58 27.80
CA SER A 391 7.25 -6.85 27.11
C SER A 391 7.39 -7.97 28.14
N LYS A 392 6.56 -9.01 28.05
CA LYS A 392 6.83 -10.22 28.84
C LYS A 392 8.13 -10.83 28.30
N PRO A 393 9.09 -11.18 29.16
CA PRO A 393 10.35 -11.75 28.71
C PRO A 393 10.10 -12.98 27.84
N LYS A 394 10.59 -12.95 26.59
CA LYS A 394 10.60 -14.10 25.68
C LYS A 394 11.77 -15.04 26.02
N GLY A 395 11.79 -15.55 27.25
CA GLY A 395 12.82 -16.47 27.74
C GLY A 395 13.55 -15.99 29.00
N ALA A 396 14.63 -16.67 29.36
CA ALA A 396 15.47 -16.26 30.49
C ALA A 396 16.47 -15.18 30.03
N ASP A 397 16.08 -13.91 30.15
CA ASP A 397 16.98 -12.80 29.82
C ASP A 397 18.16 -12.73 30.78
N ARG A 398 19.36 -12.48 30.23
CA ARG A 398 20.55 -12.26 31.05
C ARG A 398 20.62 -10.82 31.53
N TYR A 399 20.16 -9.85 30.76
CA TYR A 399 20.12 -8.44 31.16
C TYR A 399 18.77 -7.75 30.87
N ILE A 400 18.50 -6.68 31.61
CA ILE A 400 17.37 -5.77 31.44
C ILE A 400 17.94 -4.35 31.26
N TYR A 401 17.43 -3.63 30.28
CA TYR A 401 17.85 -2.27 29.95
C TYR A 401 16.72 -1.30 30.28
N GLU A 402 17.06 -0.19 30.92
CA GLU A 402 16.17 0.95 31.14
C GLU A 402 16.75 2.13 30.35
N PHE A 403 15.97 2.65 29.41
CA PHE A 403 16.30 3.83 28.61
C PHE A 403 15.47 5.00 29.09
N GLU A 404 16.10 6.13 29.36
CA GLU A 404 15.45 7.37 29.80
C GLU A 404 15.79 8.50 28.84
N VAL A 405 14.75 9.15 28.33
CA VAL A 405 14.82 10.32 27.45
C VAL A 405 13.73 11.31 27.90
N ASP A 406 14.07 12.60 27.95
CA ASP A 406 13.15 13.67 28.36
C ASP A 406 12.48 13.42 29.74
N GLY A 407 13.21 12.77 30.66
CA GLY A 407 12.75 12.46 32.02
C GLY A 407 11.70 11.35 32.12
N ARG A 408 11.48 10.59 31.05
CA ARG A 408 10.60 9.41 31.00
C ARG A 408 11.44 8.18 30.70
N SER A 409 11.16 7.07 31.38
CA SER A 409 11.88 5.81 31.16
C SER A 409 11.01 4.70 30.58
N VAL A 410 11.66 3.83 29.80
CA VAL A 410 11.10 2.58 29.28
C VAL A 410 12.07 1.44 29.57
N VAL A 411 11.52 0.29 29.97
CA VAL A 411 12.29 -0.93 30.24
C VAL A 411 12.17 -1.87 29.06
N VAL A 412 13.31 -2.32 28.56
CA VAL A 412 13.45 -3.23 27.41
C VAL A 412 14.30 -4.42 27.82
N HIS A 413 13.80 -5.61 27.52
CA HIS A 413 14.51 -6.87 27.77
C HIS A 413 15.63 -7.07 26.73
N GLU A 414 16.73 -7.72 27.11
CA GLU A 414 17.88 -7.90 26.21
C GLU A 414 17.51 -8.56 24.88
N GLY A 415 16.59 -9.53 24.88
CA GLY A 415 16.10 -10.17 23.65
C GLY A 415 15.23 -9.28 22.77
N ASP A 416 14.77 -8.14 23.27
CA ASP A 416 13.87 -7.20 22.58
C ASP A 416 14.60 -5.89 22.16
N LEU A 417 15.92 -5.81 22.32
CA LEU A 417 16.69 -4.67 21.84
C LEU A 417 16.75 -4.64 20.31
N THR A 418 16.33 -3.52 19.72
CA THR A 418 16.52 -3.25 18.29
C THR A 418 18.00 -2.92 18.01
N PRO A 419 18.45 -2.97 16.74
CA PRO A 419 19.81 -2.55 16.38
C PRO A 419 20.16 -1.13 16.87
N ASP A 420 19.21 -0.20 16.81
CA ASP A 420 19.41 1.18 17.29
C ASP A 420 19.54 1.27 18.82
N LEU A 421 18.76 0.48 19.56
CA LEU A 421 18.86 0.41 21.02
C LEU A 421 20.15 -0.28 21.47
N HIS A 422 20.60 -1.30 20.72
CA HIS A 422 21.90 -1.93 20.92
C HIS A 422 23.05 -0.93 20.72
N ALA A 423 23.05 -0.20 19.60
CA ALA A 423 24.08 0.80 19.32
C ALA A 423 24.10 1.92 20.37
N LEU A 424 22.93 2.40 20.80
CA LEU A 424 22.80 3.40 21.86
C LEU A 424 23.31 2.86 23.22
N ALA A 425 22.95 1.63 23.56
CA ALA A 425 23.40 0.99 24.80
C ALA A 425 24.92 0.78 24.80
N ASP A 426 25.51 0.33 23.70
CA ASP A 426 26.96 0.15 23.58
C ASP A 426 27.67 1.51 23.66
N GLU A 427 27.17 2.55 22.99
CA GLU A 427 27.77 3.88 23.06
C GLU A 427 27.80 4.45 24.49
N LEU A 428 26.71 4.31 25.25
CA LEU A 428 26.60 4.90 26.58
C LEU A 428 27.19 4.00 27.67
N LEU A 429 27.13 2.68 27.50
CA LEU A 429 27.61 1.72 28.48
C LEU A 429 29.04 1.24 28.18
N GLU A 430 29.73 1.63 27.12
CA GLU A 430 31.16 1.35 26.94
C GLU A 430 32.06 2.53 27.35
N LYS A 431 31.48 3.72 27.53
CA LYS A 431 32.09 4.85 28.24
C LYS A 431 32.13 4.57 29.75
#